data_AF-A0A7C5F152-F1
#
_entry.id   AF-A0A7C5F152-F1
#
_cell.length_a   1.000
_cell.length_b   1.000
_cell.length_c   1.000
_cell.angle_alpha   90.00
_cell.angle_beta   90.00
_cell.angle_gamma   90.00
#
_symmetry.space_group_name_H-M   'P 1'
#
loop_
_entity.id
_entity.type
_entity.pdbx_description
1 polymer ?
#
loop_
_entity_poly.entity_id
_entity_poly.type
_entity_poly.pdbx_seq_one_letter_code
_entity_poly.pdbx_strand_id
1 'polypeptide(L)'
;MGNAEDNASDKLIDFVIAIEGFLLPPGKEGEYRFKFGLYGAWYPAADPTEREILFKRLQEIYDRRSIIVHGSIPEAGPSIMEKAANARELAAKFLIQALEQGWPSHETLKQLALGCDQTRQ
;
A
#
# COMPACT_ATOMS: atom_id res chain seq x y z
N MET A 1 18.80 20.97 -13.55
CA MET A 1 17.36 20.98 -13.22
C MET A 1 16.72 19.87 -14.02
N GLY A 2 16.51 18.70 -13.40
CA GLY A 2 15.85 17.57 -14.05
C GLY A 2 14.34 17.71 -13.91
N ASN A 3 13.60 17.54 -15.00
CA ASN A 3 12.14 17.66 -15.03
C ASN A 3 11.50 16.59 -14.12
N ALA A 4 11.20 16.97 -12.89
CA ALA A 4 10.66 16.09 -11.84
C ALA A 4 9.17 15.73 -12.04
N GLU A 5 8.50 16.31 -13.03
CA GLU A 5 7.03 16.17 -13.15
C GLU A 5 6.58 14.88 -13.84
N ASP A 6 7.45 14.09 -14.48
CA ASP A 6 7.01 12.96 -15.33
C ASP A 6 7.75 11.62 -15.17
N ASN A 7 8.44 11.37 -14.06
CA ASN A 7 8.93 10.01 -13.79
C ASN A 7 7.85 9.18 -13.06
N ALA A 8 7.14 8.34 -13.81
CA ALA A 8 6.13 7.43 -13.25
C ALA A 8 6.71 6.46 -12.21
N SER A 9 8.01 6.13 -12.29
CA SER A 9 8.68 5.30 -11.29
C SER A 9 8.82 6.01 -9.95
N ASP A 10 9.19 7.30 -9.97
CA ASP A 10 9.29 8.10 -8.75
C ASP A 10 7.91 8.28 -8.11
N LYS A 11 6.88 8.57 -8.92
CA LYS A 11 5.49 8.63 -8.45
C LYS A 11 5.05 7.31 -7.80
N LEU A 12 5.37 6.17 -8.40
CA LEU A 12 5.07 4.86 -7.80
C LEU A 12 5.78 4.70 -6.45
N ILE A 13 7.07 5.03 -6.38
CA ILE A 13 7.84 4.94 -5.14
C ILE A 13 7.22 5.82 -4.06
N ASP A 14 6.93 7.08 -4.35
CA ASP A 14 6.38 8.04 -3.39
C ASP A 14 5.05 7.56 -2.80
N PHE A 15 4.13 7.11 -3.65
CA PHE A 15 2.84 6.61 -3.17
C PHE A 15 2.96 5.30 -2.41
N VAL A 16 3.86 4.39 -2.81
CA VAL A 16 4.11 3.17 -2.02
C VAL A 16 4.68 3.52 -0.66
N ILE A 17 5.67 4.43 -0.59
CA ILE A 17 6.22 4.91 0.70
C ILE A 17 5.14 5.53 1.57
N ALA A 18 4.23 6.31 1.00
CA ALA A 18 3.11 6.87 1.74
C ALA A 18 2.25 5.74 2.36
N ILE A 19 1.90 4.71 1.59
CA ILE A 19 1.14 3.54 2.08
C ILE A 19 1.93 2.77 3.15
N GLU A 20 3.26 2.63 3.01
CA GLU A 20 4.09 2.03 4.05
C GLU A 20 4.02 2.79 5.37
N GLY A 21 3.96 4.13 5.33
CA GLY A 21 3.77 4.95 6.52
C GLY A 21 2.46 4.66 7.28
N PHE A 22 1.42 4.20 6.58
CA PHE A 22 0.18 3.74 7.21
C PHE A 22 0.30 2.33 7.79
N LEU A 23 0.99 1.43 7.07
CA LEU A 23 0.86 -0.02 7.31
C LEU A 23 2.05 -0.66 8.02
N LEU A 24 3.25 -0.09 7.90
CA LEU A 24 4.50 -0.68 8.35
C LEU A 24 5.14 0.21 9.43
N PRO A 25 4.64 0.16 10.68
CA PRO A 25 5.18 0.96 11.76
C PRO A 25 6.64 0.58 12.06
N PRO A 26 7.48 1.57 12.44
CA PRO A 26 8.90 1.36 12.66
C PRO A 26 9.17 0.36 13.79
N GLY A 27 10.29 -0.36 13.69
CA GLY A 27 10.73 -1.32 14.71
C GLY A 27 10.09 -2.72 14.63
N LYS A 28 9.33 -3.00 13.56
CA LYS A 28 8.81 -4.35 13.26
C LYS A 28 9.48 -4.88 12.00
N GLU A 29 10.46 -5.77 12.18
CA GLU A 29 11.25 -6.33 11.09
C GLU A 29 10.56 -7.54 10.44
N GLY A 30 10.91 -7.79 9.17
CA GLY A 30 10.53 -8.98 8.42
C GLY A 30 9.14 -8.94 7.79
N GLU A 31 8.99 -9.70 6.71
CA GLU A 31 7.71 -9.95 6.01
C GLU A 31 7.01 -8.68 5.49
N TYR A 32 7.76 -7.61 5.19
CA TYR A 32 7.20 -6.32 4.79
C TYR A 32 6.22 -6.44 3.62
N ARG A 33 6.58 -7.19 2.58
CA ARG A 33 5.71 -7.47 1.45
C ARG A 33 4.39 -8.07 1.92
N PHE A 34 4.44 -9.17 2.69
CA PHE A 34 3.24 -9.85 3.17
C PHE A 34 2.39 -8.94 4.07
N LYS A 35 2.99 -8.26 5.05
CA LYS A 35 2.30 -7.33 5.96
C LYS A 35 1.67 -6.15 5.23
N PHE A 36 2.36 -5.58 4.25
CA PHE A 36 1.85 -4.51 3.40
C PHE A 36 0.58 -4.95 2.66
N GLY A 37 0.60 -6.14 2.06
CA GLY A 37 -0.59 -6.72 1.43
C GLY A 37 -1.70 -7.01 2.42
N LEU A 38 -1.37 -7.67 3.53
CA LEU A 38 -2.34 -8.11 4.53
C LEU A 38 -3.05 -6.92 5.18
N TYR A 39 -2.29 -6.02 5.81
CA TYR A 39 -2.87 -4.86 6.49
C TYR A 39 -3.58 -3.93 5.51
N GLY A 40 -3.02 -3.76 4.31
CA GLY A 40 -3.63 -2.91 3.31
C GLY A 40 -4.89 -3.50 2.67
N ALA A 41 -5.04 -4.81 2.67
CA ALA A 41 -6.29 -5.45 2.25
C ALA A 41 -7.37 -5.33 3.32
N TRP A 42 -7.02 -5.51 4.59
CA TRP A 42 -7.99 -5.51 5.70
C TRP A 42 -8.46 -4.11 6.09
N TYR A 43 -7.61 -3.09 5.93
CA TYR A 43 -7.93 -1.76 6.41
C TYR A 43 -9.10 -1.08 5.66
N PRO A 44 -9.15 -1.08 4.31
CA PRO A 44 -10.19 -0.37 3.57
C PRO A 44 -11.25 -1.30 2.93
N ALA A 45 -11.18 -2.61 3.11
CA ALA A 45 -12.09 -3.55 2.45
C ALA A 45 -13.39 -3.79 3.24
N ALA A 46 -14.51 -3.81 2.53
CA ALA A 46 -15.83 -4.10 3.08
C ALA A 46 -16.10 -5.60 3.18
N ASP A 47 -15.58 -6.40 2.25
CA ASP A 47 -15.91 -7.82 2.14
C ASP A 47 -14.69 -8.71 1.78
N PRO A 48 -14.78 -10.04 1.95
CA PRO A 48 -13.68 -10.96 1.69
C PRO A 48 -13.17 -10.95 0.24
N THR A 49 -14.04 -10.72 -0.74
CA THR A 49 -13.66 -10.67 -2.16
C THR A 49 -12.80 -9.43 -2.42
N GLU A 50 -13.22 -8.28 -1.90
CA GLU A 50 -12.46 -7.03 -1.99
C GLU A 50 -11.09 -7.17 -1.32
N ARG A 51 -11.01 -7.85 -0.16
CA ARG A 51 -9.73 -8.14 0.52
C ARG A 51 -8.76 -8.91 -0.37
N GLU A 52 -9.23 -9.95 -1.06
CA GLU A 52 -8.37 -10.76 -1.93
C GLU A 52 -7.82 -9.93 -3.11
N ILE A 53 -8.69 -9.11 -3.72
CA ILE A 53 -8.32 -8.22 -4.84
C ILE A 53 -7.29 -7.19 -4.37
N LEU A 54 -7.54 -6.52 -3.24
CA LEU A 54 -6.64 -5.51 -2.69
C LEU A 54 -5.30 -6.12 -2.27
N PHE A 55 -5.31 -7.30 -1.67
CA PHE A 55 -4.09 -8.01 -1.29
C PHE A 55 -3.19 -8.21 -2.51
N LYS A 56 -3.74 -8.78 -3.60
CA LYS A 56 -3.00 -8.99 -4.85
C LYS A 56 -2.49 -7.66 -5.44
N ARG A 57 -3.35 -6.64 -5.53
CA ARG A 57 -2.98 -5.32 -6.06
C ARG A 57 -1.84 -4.67 -5.25
N LEU A 58 -1.88 -4.77 -3.93
CA LEU A 58 -0.85 -4.26 -3.02
C LEU A 58 0.48 -5.00 -3.16
N GLN A 59 0.44 -6.34 -3.29
CA GLN A 59 1.67 -7.13 -3.55
C GLN A 59 2.33 -6.67 -4.86
N GLU A 60 1.54 -6.48 -5.92
CA GLU A 60 2.08 -6.11 -7.22
C GLU A 60 2.75 -4.73 -7.24
N ILE A 61 2.19 -3.73 -6.56
CA ILE A 61 2.82 -2.40 -6.49
C ILE A 61 4.05 -2.42 -5.59
N TYR A 62 4.03 -3.20 -4.51
CA TYR A 62 5.18 -3.37 -3.62
C TYR A 62 6.35 -4.05 -4.34
N ASP A 63 6.07 -5.12 -5.07
CA ASP A 63 7.07 -5.85 -5.88
C ASP A 63 7.68 -4.95 -6.93
N ARG A 64 6.85 -4.18 -7.66
CA ARG A 64 7.35 -3.24 -8.65
C ARG A 64 8.23 -2.17 -8.02
N ARG A 65 7.81 -1.59 -6.88
CA ARG A 65 8.65 -0.63 -6.14
C ARG A 65 9.97 -1.27 -5.73
N SER A 66 9.95 -2.49 -5.18
CA SER A 66 11.14 -3.23 -4.77
C SER A 66 12.14 -3.40 -5.91
N ILE A 67 11.66 -3.75 -7.11
CA ILE A 67 12.50 -3.88 -8.31
C ILE A 67 13.18 -2.54 -8.65
N ILE A 68 12.41 -1.45 -8.68
CA ILE A 68 12.92 -0.12 -9.06
C ILE A 68 14.00 0.36 -8.09
N VAL A 69 13.75 0.26 -6.78
CA VAL A 69 14.70 0.75 -5.76
C VAL A 69 16.00 -0.05 -5.73
N HIS A 70 15.99 -1.30 -6.20
CA HIS A 70 17.20 -2.11 -6.37
C HIS A 70 17.94 -1.85 -7.69
N GLY A 71 17.58 -0.79 -8.42
CA GLY A 71 18.27 -0.39 -9.65
C GLY A 71 18.01 -1.32 -10.83
N SER A 72 17.06 -2.25 -10.71
CA SER A 72 16.62 -3.05 -11.84
C SER A 72 15.70 -2.19 -12.70
N ILE A 73 16.14 -1.85 -13.90
CA ILE A 73 15.35 -1.07 -14.86
C ILE A 73 14.11 -1.89 -15.22
N PRO A 74 12.90 -1.53 -14.75
CA PRO A 74 11.70 -2.17 -15.24
C PRO A 74 11.56 -1.80 -16.71
N GLU A 75 11.19 -2.74 -17.57
CA GLU A 75 10.86 -2.42 -18.97
C GLU A 75 9.93 -1.21 -19.00
N ALA A 76 10.37 -0.13 -19.65
CA ALA A 76 9.56 1.06 -19.84
C ALA A 76 8.33 0.65 -20.63
N GLY A 77 7.17 0.68 -19.97
CA GLY A 77 5.93 0.24 -20.58
C GLY A 77 4.71 0.82 -19.87
N PRO A 78 3.53 0.76 -20.51
CA PRO A 78 2.26 1.25 -19.96
C PRO A 78 1.99 0.78 -18.51
N SER A 79 2.59 -0.34 -18.10
CA SER A 79 2.52 -0.93 -16.76
C SER A 79 2.98 -0.02 -15.62
N ILE A 80 3.98 0.86 -15.81
CA ILE A 80 4.49 1.67 -14.68
C ILE A 80 3.56 2.83 -14.34
N MET A 81 3.02 3.50 -15.35
CA MET A 81 2.04 4.58 -15.17
C MET A 81 0.77 4.06 -14.52
N GLU A 82 0.28 2.89 -14.97
CA GLU A 82 -0.87 2.23 -14.37
C GLU A 82 -0.61 1.88 -12.90
N LYS A 83 0.56 1.31 -12.57
CA LYS A 83 0.92 1.00 -11.19
C LYS A 83 1.05 2.25 -10.32
N ALA A 84 1.60 3.35 -10.86
CA ALA A 84 1.65 4.62 -10.15
C ALA A 84 0.25 5.21 -9.90
N ALA A 85 -0.65 5.15 -10.88
CA ALA A 85 -2.04 5.55 -10.72
C ALA A 85 -2.78 4.68 -9.68
N ASN A 86 -2.55 3.37 -9.71
CA ASN A 86 -3.09 2.42 -8.74
C ASN A 86 -2.58 2.72 -7.32
N ALA A 87 -1.28 2.98 -7.15
CA ALA A 87 -0.70 3.34 -5.87
C ALA A 87 -1.26 4.69 -5.37
N ARG A 88 -1.47 5.67 -6.25
CA ARG A 88 -2.12 6.95 -5.91
C ARG A 88 -3.54 6.76 -5.41
N GLU A 89 -4.35 5.99 -6.13
CA GLU A 89 -5.75 5.73 -5.75
C GLU A 89 -5.83 5.04 -4.39
N LEU A 90 -4.98 4.04 -4.16
CA LEU A 90 -4.88 3.38 -2.86
C LEU A 90 -4.43 4.38 -1.79
N ALA A 91 -3.32 5.10 -1.97
CA ALA A 91 -2.86 6.08 -0.99
C ALA A 91 -3.97 7.09 -0.61
N ALA A 92 -4.74 7.57 -1.59
CA ALA A 92 -5.90 8.42 -1.34
C ALA A 92 -7.00 7.71 -0.54
N LYS A 93 -7.37 6.47 -0.89
CA LYS A 93 -8.35 5.66 -0.15
C LYS A 93 -7.93 5.48 1.32
N PHE A 94 -6.66 5.18 1.57
CA PHE A 94 -6.13 4.98 2.93
C PHE A 94 -6.15 6.29 3.73
N LEU A 95 -5.76 7.40 3.11
CA LEU A 95 -5.81 8.71 3.75
C LEU A 95 -7.25 9.10 4.12
N ILE A 96 -8.21 8.92 3.20
CA ILE A 96 -9.62 9.21 3.47
C ILE A 96 -10.13 8.34 4.62
N GLN A 97 -9.88 7.03 4.58
CA GLN A 97 -10.27 6.12 5.66
C GLN A 97 -9.66 6.54 7.01
N ALA A 98 -8.39 6.97 7.02
CA ALA A 98 -7.71 7.42 8.23
C ALA A 98 -8.27 8.73 8.78
N LEU A 99 -8.73 9.63 7.90
CA LEU A 99 -9.41 10.86 8.31
C LEU A 99 -10.81 10.58 8.88
N GLU A 100 -11.51 9.57 8.36
CA GLU A 100 -12.86 9.20 8.80
C GLU A 100 -12.88 8.35 10.07
N GLN A 101 -11.94 7.41 10.22
CA GLN A 101 -11.95 6.38 11.28
C GLN A 101 -10.78 6.49 12.26
N GLY A 102 -9.90 7.47 12.05
CA GLY A 102 -8.66 7.62 12.79
C GLY A 102 -7.48 6.87 12.16
N TRP A 103 -6.28 7.34 12.49
CA TRP A 103 -5.05 6.75 11.97
C TRP A 103 -4.86 5.32 12.48
N PRO A 104 -4.55 4.34 11.62
CA PRO A 104 -4.41 2.96 12.05
C PRO A 104 -3.20 2.78 12.98
N SER A 105 -3.43 2.20 14.15
CA SER A 105 -2.33 1.72 14.99
C SER A 105 -1.89 0.32 14.54
N HIS A 106 -0.66 -0.08 14.88
CA HIS A 106 -0.19 -1.44 14.61
C HIS A 106 -1.11 -2.51 15.20
N GLU A 107 -1.58 -2.28 16.42
CA GLU A 107 -2.48 -3.20 17.11
C GLU A 107 -3.82 -3.28 16.38
N THR A 108 -4.38 -2.15 15.95
CA THR A 108 -5.61 -2.11 15.15
C THR A 108 -5.47 -2.95 13.87
N LEU A 109 -4.39 -2.76 13.11
CA LEU A 109 -4.16 -3.53 11.87
C LEU A 109 -3.99 -5.03 12.14
N LYS A 110 -3.31 -5.39 13.23
CA LYS A 110 -3.14 -6.78 13.65
C LYS A 110 -4.47 -7.41 14.06
N GLN A 111 -5.28 -6.73 14.87
CA GLN A 111 -6.59 -7.22 15.31
C GLN A 111 -7.54 -7.40 14.12
N LEU A 112 -7.57 -6.43 13.19
CA LEU A 112 -8.32 -6.54 11.95
C LEU A 112 -7.90 -7.77 11.14
N ALA A 113 -6.60 -7.98 10.94
CA ALA A 113 -6.08 -9.12 10.18
C ALA A 113 -6.34 -10.48 10.85
N LEU A 114 -6.47 -10.51 12.18
CA LEU A 114 -6.81 -11.72 12.95
C LEU A 114 -8.33 -11.98 13.02
N GLY A 115 -9.16 -11.09 12.48
CA GLY A 115 -10.63 -11.19 12.56
C GLY A 115 -11.19 -10.94 13.96
N CYS A 116 -10.40 -10.32 14.86
CA CYS A 116 -10.83 -9.93 16.19
C CYS A 116 -11.47 -8.53 16.13
N ASP A 117 -12.68 -8.46 15.59
CA ASP A 117 -13.51 -7.26 15.65
C ASP A 117 -13.93 -7.02 17.11
N GLN A 118 -13.25 -6.10 17.81
CA GLN A 118 -13.89 -5.39 18.90
C GLN A 118 -14.80 -4.33 18.28
N THR A 119 -16.02 -4.77 17.98
CA THR A 119 -17.26 -3.97 17.89
C THR A 119 -17.06 -2.55 17.32
N ARG A 120 -17.38 -2.39 16.02
CA ARG A 120 -17.87 -1.10 15.51
C ARG A 120 -19.10 -0.71 16.35
N GLN A 121 -18.90 0.15 17.34
CA GLN A 121 -19.96 0.93 18.00
C GLN A 121 -19.97 2.32 17.42
#